data_AF-A0A5P1UTB3-F1
#
_entry.id   AF-A0A5P1UTB3-F1
#
_cell.length_a   1.000
_cell.length_b   1.000
_cell.length_c   1.000
_cell.angle_alpha   90.00
_cell.angle_beta   90.00
_cell.angle_gamma   90.00
#
_symmetry.space_group_name_H-M   'P 1'
#
loop_
_entity.id
_entity.type
_entity.pdbx_description
1 polymer ?
#
loop_
_entity_poly.entity_id
_entity_poly.type
_entity_poly.pdbx_seq_one_letter_code
_entity_poly.pdbx_strand_id
1 'polypeptide(L)'
;MDNWKYALIASIVTILGMSIASMLTAFRLWKVTLTIFCISSIGFCVIGVLGRRSENNGFDGAWGVHGVWREFLNLETVLVSLGVGTFITLLFFLAIVSSKNK
;
A
#
# COMPACT_ATOMS: atom_id res chain seq x y z
N MET A 1 12.95 17.77 17.12
CA MET A 1 11.53 18.01 17.51
C MET A 1 10.64 17.44 16.40
N ASP A 2 10.90 16.19 15.98
CA ASP A 2 10.53 15.70 14.64
C ASP A 2 9.48 14.59 14.68
N ASN A 3 9.30 13.91 15.82
CA ASN A 3 8.34 12.81 15.98
C ASN A 3 6.87 13.26 15.87
N TRP A 4 6.55 14.52 16.19
CA TRP A 4 5.19 15.05 16.10
C TRP A 4 4.66 15.07 14.66
N LYS A 5 5.54 15.31 13.68
CA LYS A 5 5.18 15.27 12.26
C LYS A 5 4.78 13.85 11.83
N TYR A 6 5.55 12.85 12.25
CA TYR A 6 5.26 11.45 11.95
C TYR A 6 3.99 10.95 12.65
N ALA A 7 3.76 11.36 13.90
CA ALA A 7 2.54 11.03 14.63
C ALA A 7 1.29 11.60 13.95
N LEU A 8 1.37 12.84 13.45
CA LEU A 8 0.27 13.49 12.73
C LEU A 8 0.01 12.83 11.37
N ILE A 9 1.06 12.48 10.63
CA ILE A 9 0.92 11.75 9.36
C ILE A 9 0.29 10.36 9.60
N ALA A 10 0.77 9.63 10.62
CA ALA A 10 0.24 8.31 10.97
C ALA A 10 -1.24 8.38 11.38
N SER A 11 -1.65 9.41 12.14
CA SER A 11 -3.05 9.55 12.55
C SER A 11 -3.97 9.84 11.36
N ILE A 12 -3.55 10.73 10.44
CA ILE A 12 -4.31 11.03 9.22
C ILE A 12 -4.46 9.79 8.35
N VAL A 13 -3.37 9.05 8.13
CA VAL A 13 -3.39 7.79 7.36
C VAL A 13 -4.31 6.76 8.01
N THR A 14 -4.31 6.67 9.33
CA THR A 14 -5.17 5.72 10.08
C THR A 14 -6.64 6.09 9.94
N ILE A 15 -7.00 7.37 10.09
CA ILE A 15 -8.38 7.84 9.94
C ILE A 15 -8.87 7.61 8.50
N LEU A 16 -8.07 7.96 7.50
CA LEU A 16 -8.40 7.71 6.09
C LEU A 16 -8.56 6.22 5.81
N GLY A 17 -7.64 5.39 6.30
CA GLY A 17 -7.69 3.93 6.13
C GLY A 17 -8.95 3.32 6.73
N MET A 18 -9.31 3.72 7.95
CA MET A 18 -10.53 3.24 8.63
C MET A 18 -11.80 3.74 7.93
N SER A 19 -11.81 4.97 7.42
CA SER A 19 -12.96 5.52 6.69
C SER A 19 -13.18 4.81 5.36
N ILE A 20 -12.10 4.51 4.63
CA ILE A 20 -12.16 3.72 3.39
C ILE A 20 -12.60 2.28 3.68
N ALA A 21 -12.07 1.65 4.72
CA ALA A 21 -12.46 0.30 5.14
C ALA A 21 -13.95 0.23 5.51
N SER A 22 -14.46 1.24 6.23
CA SER A 22 -15.89 1.39 6.54
C SER A 22 -16.74 1.50 5.27
N MET A 23 -16.39 2.38 4.33
CA MET A 23 -17.12 2.49 3.06
C MET A 23 -17.11 1.21 2.24
N LEU A 24 -16.02 0.44 2.32
CA LEU A 24 -15.91 -0.84 1.63
C LEU A 24 -16.89 -1.88 2.19
N THR A 25 -17.20 -1.89 3.49
CA THR A 25 -18.14 -2.87 4.07
C THR A 25 -19.56 -2.84 3.46
N ALA A 26 -19.97 -1.73 2.83
CA ALA A 26 -21.24 -1.62 2.11
C ALA A 26 -21.27 -2.41 0.78
N PHE A 27 -20.12 -2.86 0.29
CA PHE A 27 -20.00 -3.61 -0.95
C PHE A 27 -19.98 -5.13 -0.72
N ARG A 28 -20.34 -5.91 -1.74
CA ARG A 28 -20.16 -7.38 -1.73
C ARG A 28 -18.72 -7.71 -1.35
N LEU A 29 -18.54 -8.67 -0.43
CA LEU A 29 -17.25 -9.14 0.09
C LEU A 29 -16.15 -9.25 -0.99
N TRP A 30 -16.46 -9.85 -2.14
CA TRP A 30 -15.54 -9.92 -3.28
C TRP A 30 -15.01 -8.56 -3.76
N LYS A 31 -15.88 -7.54 -3.87
CA LYS A 31 -15.48 -6.17 -4.28
C LYS A 31 -14.59 -5.50 -3.23
N VAL A 32 -14.80 -5.81 -1.95
CA VAL A 32 -13.98 -5.31 -0.85
C VAL A 32 -12.59 -5.90 -0.91
N THR A 33 -12.51 -7.23 -1.02
CA THR A 33 -11.26 -7.97 -1.17
C THR A 33 -10.45 -7.45 -2.36
N LEU A 34 -11.08 -7.26 -3.52
CA LEU A 34 -10.42 -6.77 -4.73
C LEU A 34 -9.92 -5.32 -4.57
N THR A 35 -10.71 -4.45 -3.94
CA THR A 35 -10.31 -3.07 -3.71
C THR A 35 -9.15 -2.97 -2.73
N ILE A 36 -9.19 -3.73 -1.62
CA ILE A 36 -8.10 -3.78 -0.64
C ILE A 36 -6.82 -4.29 -1.32
N PHE A 37 -6.93 -5.34 -2.13
CA PHE A 37 -5.80 -5.88 -2.89
C PHE A 37 -5.17 -4.85 -3.83
N CYS A 38 -5.98 -4.15 -4.62
CA CYS A 38 -5.49 -3.14 -5.55
C CYS A 38 -4.85 -1.95 -4.81
N ILE A 39 -5.50 -1.41 -3.77
CA ILE A 39 -4.98 -0.25 -3.04
C ILE A 39 -3.67 -0.60 -2.32
N SER A 40 -3.62 -1.75 -1.65
CA SER A 40 -2.41 -2.19 -0.94
C SER A 40 -1.27 -2.49 -1.91
N SER A 41 -1.53 -3.18 -3.02
CA SER A 41 -0.51 -3.47 -4.05
C SER A 41 -0.05 -2.22 -4.80
N ILE A 42 -0.90 -1.22 -5.02
CA ILE A 42 -0.46 0.03 -5.65
C ILE A 42 0.32 0.88 -4.64
N GLY A 43 -0.19 0.99 -3.41
CA GLY A 43 0.46 1.73 -2.33
C GLY A 43 1.87 1.23 -2.03
N PHE A 44 2.04 -0.09 -1.90
CA PHE A 44 3.37 -0.67 -1.67
C PHE A 44 4.31 -0.51 -2.87
N CYS A 45 3.78 -0.53 -4.09
CA CYS A 45 4.59 -0.33 -5.29
C CYS A 45 5.16 1.10 -5.32
N VAL A 46 4.30 2.08 -5.03
CA VAL A 46 4.72 3.49 -4.91
C VAL A 46 5.74 3.67 -3.79
N ILE A 47 5.51 3.08 -2.61
CA ILE A 47 6.47 3.15 -1.50
C ILE A 47 7.79 2.49 -1.86
N GLY A 48 7.76 1.31 -2.49
CA GLY A 48 8.97 0.59 -2.91
C GLY A 48 9.80 1.40 -3.91
N VAL A 49 9.15 2.03 -4.89
CA VAL A 49 9.83 2.90 -5.86
C VAL A 49 10.39 4.16 -5.18
N LEU A 50 9.63 4.79 -4.28
CA LEU A 50 10.10 5.96 -3.52
C LEU A 50 11.24 5.61 -2.55
N GLY A 51 11.23 4.42 -1.95
CA GLY A 51 12.30 3.93 -1.08
C GLY A 51 13.61 3.76 -1.84
N ARG A 52 13.56 3.11 -3.01
CA ARG A 52 14.73 2.96 -3.89
C ARG A 52 15.24 4.30 -4.42
N ARG A 53 14.35 5.26 -4.68
CA ARG A 53 14.73 6.64 -5.01
C ARG A 53 15.54 7.32 -3.89
N SER A 54 15.22 7.05 -2.62
CA SER A 54 15.97 7.60 -1.47
C SER A 54 17.40 7.07 -1.40
N GLU A 55 17.64 5.84 -1.88
CA GLU A 55 18.99 5.24 -1.93
C GLU A 55 19.81 5.75 -3.14
N ASN A 56 19.17 6.37 -4.14
CA ASN A 56 19.79 6.77 -5.42
C ASN A 56 20.10 8.28 -5.56
N ASN A 57 20.43 8.99 -4.48
CA ASN A 57 20.84 10.41 -4.49
C ASN A 57 19.78 11.46 -4.92
N GLY A 58 18.48 11.18 -4.79
CA GLY A 58 17.44 12.21 -4.82
C GLY A 58 17.00 12.71 -6.21
N PHE A 59 16.27 13.85 -6.25
CA PHE A 59 15.54 14.38 -7.43
C PHE A 59 16.43 14.68 -8.64
N ASP A 60 17.72 14.91 -8.41
CA ASP A 60 18.74 15.23 -9.42
C ASP A 60 19.61 14.03 -9.82
N GLY A 61 19.42 12.87 -9.17
CA GLY A 61 20.08 11.63 -9.53
C GLY A 61 19.44 11.00 -10.77
N ALA A 62 20.25 10.55 -11.72
CA ALA A 62 19.75 9.80 -12.88
C ALA A 62 18.97 8.58 -12.35
N TRP A 63 17.66 8.52 -12.63
CA TRP A 63 16.82 7.34 -12.40
C TRP A 63 17.55 6.11 -12.97
N GLY A 64 18.17 5.32 -12.09
CA GLY A 64 19.43 4.62 -12.42
C GLY A 64 19.37 3.87 -13.75
N VAL A 65 20.15 4.29 -14.76
CA VAL A 65 20.32 3.74 -16.14
C VAL A 65 19.04 3.41 -16.95
N HIS A 66 17.88 3.21 -16.32
CA HIS A 66 16.70 2.52 -16.85
C HIS A 66 15.42 3.37 -16.76
N GLY A 67 15.42 4.48 -16.02
CA GLY A 67 14.29 5.42 -15.95
C GLY A 67 13.13 4.97 -15.04
N VAL A 68 12.29 5.94 -14.64
CA VAL A 68 11.11 5.80 -13.73
C VAL A 68 10.27 4.57 -14.03
N TRP A 69 9.92 4.42 -15.30
CA TRP A 69 9.00 3.39 -15.75
C TRP A 69 9.58 1.99 -15.60
N ARG A 70 10.89 1.80 -15.79
CA ARG A 70 11.52 0.49 -15.59
C ARG A 70 11.71 0.15 -14.12
N GLU A 71 11.92 1.13 -13.24
CA GLU A 71 11.94 0.88 -11.79
C GLU A 71 10.55 0.55 -11.24
N PHE A 72 9.50 1.21 -11.77
CA PHE A 72 8.11 0.93 -11.41
C PHE A 72 7.64 -0.44 -11.93
N LEU A 73 8.09 -0.83 -13.11
CA LEU A 73 7.83 -2.13 -13.72
C LEU A 73 8.91 -3.18 -13.39
N ASN A 74 9.80 -2.90 -12.44
CA ASN A 74 10.77 -3.88 -12.01
C ASN A 74 10.03 -5.08 -11.44
N LEU A 75 10.32 -6.26 -11.97
CA LEU A 75 9.62 -7.50 -11.63
C LEU A 75 9.68 -7.78 -10.12
N GLU A 76 10.82 -7.51 -9.50
CA GLU A 76 11.01 -7.66 -8.05
C GLU A 76 10.05 -6.74 -7.27
N THR A 77 10.01 -5.45 -7.61
CA THR A 77 9.13 -4.47 -6.96
C THR A 77 7.66 -4.86 -7.13
N VAL A 78 7.28 -5.27 -8.35
CA VAL A 78 5.91 -5.70 -8.66
C VAL A 78 5.53 -6.96 -7.86
N LEU A 79 6.41 -7.97 -7.82
CA LEU A 79 6.16 -9.22 -7.09
C LEU A 79 6.05 -9.00 -5.58
N VAL A 80 6.97 -8.21 -4.99
CA VAL A 80 6.90 -7.86 -3.57
C VAL A 80 5.61 -7.12 -3.27
N SER A 81 5.23 -6.17 -4.13
CA SER A 81 4.01 -5.40 -3.91
C SER A 81 2.74 -6.24 -4.02
N LEU A 82 2.65 -7.13 -4.99
CA LEU A 82 1.55 -8.09 -5.13
C LEU A 82 1.49 -9.07 -3.94
N GLY A 83 2.66 -9.52 -3.46
CA GLY A 83 2.76 -10.39 -2.29
C GLY A 83 2.23 -9.71 -1.03
N VAL A 84 2.67 -8.47 -0.77
CA VAL A 84 2.19 -7.68 0.37
C VAL A 84 0.70 -7.37 0.24
N GLY A 85 0.24 -7.00 -0.96
CA GLY A 85 -1.17 -6.75 -1.19
C GLY A 85 -2.04 -7.99 -0.97
N THR A 86 -1.58 -9.16 -1.41
CA THR A 86 -2.24 -10.45 -1.11
C THR A 86 -2.30 -10.72 0.39
N PHE A 87 -1.19 -10.52 1.10
CA PHE A 87 -1.11 -10.74 2.55
C PHE A 87 -2.07 -9.84 3.34
N ILE A 88 -2.06 -8.53 3.05
CA ILE A 88 -2.98 -7.57 3.70
C ILE A 88 -4.44 -7.92 3.40
N THR A 89 -4.72 -8.29 2.16
CA THR A 89 -6.07 -8.68 1.73
C THR A 89 -6.57 -9.93 2.48
N LEU A 90 -5.70 -10.92 2.67
CA LEU A 90 -5.99 -12.11 3.48
C LEU A 90 -6.30 -11.75 4.93
N LEU A 91 -5.53 -10.87 5.56
CA LEU A 91 -5.78 -10.42 6.94
C LEU A 91 -7.15 -9.76 7.06
N PHE A 92 -7.49 -8.84 6.16
CA PHE A 92 -8.79 -8.17 6.17
C PHE A 92 -9.95 -9.13 5.86
N PHE A 93 -9.75 -10.05 4.91
CA PHE A 93 -10.76 -11.05 4.59
C PHE A 93 -11.06 -11.95 5.79
N LEU A 94 -10.02 -12.47 6.45
CA LEU A 94 -10.16 -13.26 7.68
C LEU A 94 -10.84 -12.44 8.79
N ALA A 95 -10.45 -11.19 9.00
CA ALA A 95 -11.08 -10.32 9.98
C ALA A 95 -12.58 -10.10 9.73
N ILE A 96 -12.98 -9.89 8.47
CA ILE A 96 -14.40 -9.71 8.11
C ILE A 96 -15.18 -11.02 8.31
N VAL A 97 -14.63 -12.16 7.88
CA VAL A 97 -15.27 -13.47 8.06
C VAL A 97 -15.43 -13.81 9.54
N SER A 98 -14.38 -13.62 10.35
CA SER A 98 -14.43 -13.84 11.80
C SER A 98 -15.40 -12.89 12.51
N SER A 99 -15.53 -11.64 12.04
CA SER A 99 -16.49 -10.68 12.58
C SER A 99 -17.95 -11.09 12.33
N LYS A 100 -18.25 -11.65 11.15
CA LYS A 100 -19.61 -12.14 10.80
C LYS A 100 -20.03 -13.42 11.52
N ASN A 101 -19.09 -14.22 11.99
CA ASN A 101 -19.35 -15.49 12.69
C ASN A 101 -19.44 -15.32 14.23
N LYS A 102 -19.48 -14.08 14.72
CA LYS A 102 -19.82 -13.71 16.10
C LYS A 102 -21.23 -13.14 16.15
#